data_AF-A0AAN8I720-F1
#
_entry.id   AF-A0AAN8I720-F1
#
_cell.length_a   1.000
_cell.length_b   1.000
_cell.length_c   1.000
_cell.angle_alpha   90.00
_cell.angle_beta   90.00
_cell.angle_gamma   90.00
#
_symmetry.space_group_name_H-M   'P 1'
#
loop_
_entity.id
_entity.type
_entity.pdbx_description
1 polymer ?
#
loop_
_entity_poly.entity_id
_entity_poly.type
_entity_poly.pdbx_seq_one_letter_code
_entity_poly.pdbx_strand_id
1 'polypeptide(L)'
;MRSVASHLGLSTRSTNKSFQICRTFATTAPTSFAPSRILHRLRPYDETHEEGLSFRDEPLNDRELFTVFGFSHPGPYLSNRLLKVLHARRVDGTLDIPLDEELSLMPSDYPDAERAALDWLRAKYPVDEDQAILDRFKREDHPREQEHPSALMERGQRLGLFKTQDASQVVKEEKDSDSDYYGPQSGQYYASLAEKNEDVFGRSELERIRAANEAAAEEEERQMQERIDRSMEEAEVKAREKSQALAERPEQGVEVSEGGKIIRPPNEFEKWVIRARERASTKLTLESPEIANMTSAQRILPSLVFVLACCGGLYLLTEYWEPPRRSERIMPDTSLAMATCIGILGLNVAVFLAWKFPPALRMLNNYFIVIPAYPRMFSMLGNVFSQHAFRHLLMNMAGLFIFGPALHEDVGRANFIAIYLASGLLGSLVSLSSYVLRGILVSSSLGASGSIWGITAAYMWLHRDDNFSLIFIPSEYKEQFRAKGWLFLAGFVIIDAFVGVRKKTIDVAAHWTGMMTGVITSALWEANGNRPDSRNRPAGAEALLNDIRGQK
;
A
#
# COMPACT_ATOMS: atom_id res chain seq x y z
N MET A 1 -65.65 10.59 15.92
CA MET A 1 -67.05 10.94 15.58
C MET A 1 -66.99 12.01 14.51
N ARG A 2 -67.24 11.63 13.25
CA ARG A 2 -68.53 11.86 12.56
C ARG A 2 -68.83 13.35 12.46
N SER A 3 -68.76 13.95 11.28
CA SER A 3 -69.86 14.01 10.29
C SER A 3 -70.15 15.51 10.08
N VAL A 4 -70.61 16.04 8.96
CA VAL A 4 -71.09 15.51 7.68
C VAL A 4 -71.22 16.75 6.78
N ALA A 5 -70.97 16.54 5.50
CA ALA A 5 -71.05 17.54 4.46
C ALA A 5 -72.49 17.99 4.13
N SER A 6 -72.55 19.12 3.43
CA SER A 6 -73.45 19.43 2.30
C SER A 6 -74.83 20.04 2.56
N HIS A 7 -75.00 21.27 2.07
CA HIS A 7 -76.13 21.78 1.26
C HIS A 7 -75.61 22.98 0.45
N LEU A 8 -75.24 22.80 -0.83
CA LEU A 8 -76.05 22.96 -2.05
C LEU A 8 -76.48 24.42 -2.32
N GLY A 9 -75.97 25.02 -3.42
CA GLY A 9 -76.55 26.24 -3.99
C GLY A 9 -75.65 27.15 -4.85
N LEU A 10 -75.09 26.58 -5.92
CA LEU A 10 -74.45 27.19 -7.11
C LEU A 10 -74.43 28.73 -7.36
N SER A 11 -73.31 29.12 -7.99
CA SER A 11 -73.07 30.29 -8.87
C SER A 11 -72.49 31.52 -8.16
N THR A 12 -71.27 31.98 -8.44
CA THR A 12 -70.75 32.33 -9.77
C THR A 12 -69.26 32.00 -9.96
N ARG A 13 -68.94 31.52 -11.16
CA ARG A 13 -67.60 31.24 -11.71
C ARG A 13 -66.57 32.33 -11.35
N SER A 14 -65.55 31.95 -10.59
CA SER A 14 -64.24 32.63 -10.60
C SER A 14 -63.58 32.31 -11.93
N THR A 15 -63.52 33.29 -12.83
CA THR A 15 -62.83 33.17 -14.10
C THR A 15 -61.34 33.15 -13.88
N ASN A 16 -60.76 31.98 -14.13
CA ASN A 16 -59.35 31.82 -14.46
C ASN A 16 -59.00 32.74 -15.64
N LYS A 17 -58.25 33.81 -15.39
CA LYS A 17 -57.39 34.43 -16.40
C LYS A 17 -56.05 34.74 -15.75
N SER A 18 -55.12 33.81 -15.98
CA SER A 18 -53.69 34.06 -16.06
C SER A 18 -53.44 35.34 -16.86
N PHE A 19 -53.15 36.45 -16.17
CA PHE A 19 -52.38 37.53 -16.76
C PHE A 19 -50.91 37.24 -16.47
N GLN A 20 -50.30 36.51 -17.42
CA GLN A 20 -48.88 36.63 -17.68
C GLN A 20 -48.59 38.13 -17.80
N ILE A 21 -47.82 38.69 -16.87
CA ILE A 21 -47.05 39.90 -17.18
C ILE A 21 -45.88 39.39 -18.03
N CYS A 22 -46.17 39.15 -19.30
CA CYS A 22 -45.15 39.18 -20.34
C CYS A 22 -44.47 40.53 -20.23
N ARG A 23 -43.27 40.59 -19.66
CA ARG A 23 -42.35 41.66 -20.00
C ARG A 23 -41.99 41.44 -21.47
N THR A 24 -42.78 42.03 -22.36
CA THR A 24 -42.36 42.27 -23.72
C THR A 24 -41.12 43.16 -23.62
N PHE A 25 -39.95 42.60 -23.91
CA PHE A 25 -38.81 43.44 -24.26
C PHE A 25 -39.27 44.29 -25.45
N ALA A 26 -39.40 45.60 -25.21
CA ALA A 26 -39.69 46.56 -26.25
C ALA A 26 -38.53 46.53 -27.24
N THR A 27 -38.67 45.70 -28.27
CA THR A 27 -37.76 45.58 -29.41
C THR A 27 -38.16 46.62 -30.46
N THR A 28 -38.31 47.89 -30.03
CA THR A 28 -38.31 49.09 -30.88
C THR A 28 -38.47 50.31 -29.98
N ALA A 29 -37.36 50.88 -29.52
CA ALA A 29 -37.28 52.32 -29.31
C ALA A 29 -36.28 52.85 -30.35
N PRO A 30 -36.73 53.63 -31.35
CA PRO A 30 -35.80 54.27 -32.26
C PRO A 30 -35.11 55.43 -31.53
N THR A 31 -33.80 55.30 -31.45
CA THR A 31 -32.80 56.35 -31.71
C THR A 31 -32.79 57.61 -30.84
N SER A 32 -31.70 57.68 -30.08
CA SER A 32 -30.65 58.70 -30.11
C SER A 32 -30.54 59.46 -28.81
N PHE A 33 -29.62 58.99 -27.95
CA PHE A 33 -28.89 59.89 -27.08
C PHE A 33 -27.95 60.69 -27.98
N ALA A 34 -28.43 61.83 -28.48
CA ALA A 34 -27.51 62.86 -28.92
C ALA A 34 -26.82 63.36 -27.64
N PRO A 35 -25.49 63.25 -27.50
CA PRO A 35 -24.80 63.89 -26.40
C PRO A 35 -25.12 65.37 -26.48
N SER A 36 -25.89 65.88 -25.51
CA SER A 36 -26.16 67.31 -25.46
C SER A 36 -24.81 68.02 -25.41
N ARG A 37 -24.64 69.08 -26.22
CA ARG A 37 -23.41 69.87 -26.34
C ARG A 37 -23.00 70.62 -25.05
N ILE A 38 -23.54 70.23 -23.90
CA ILE A 38 -23.10 70.66 -22.56
C ILE A 38 -21.99 69.73 -22.02
N LEU A 39 -21.57 68.73 -22.80
CA LEU A 39 -20.45 67.82 -22.49
C LEU A 39 -19.05 68.44 -22.63
N HIS A 40 -18.84 69.66 -22.13
CA HIS A 40 -17.49 70.19 -21.93
C HIS A 40 -17.44 71.11 -20.70
N ARG A 41 -17.67 70.52 -19.52
CA ARG A 41 -17.01 70.96 -18.27
C ARG A 41 -17.19 69.97 -17.12
N LEU A 42 -16.98 68.68 -17.37
CA LEU A 42 -16.71 67.75 -16.27
C LEU A 42 -15.20 67.52 -16.26
N ARG A 43 -14.52 68.10 -15.27
CA ARG A 43 -13.10 67.84 -15.03
C ARG A 43 -12.91 66.35 -14.70
N PRO A 44 -11.77 65.73 -15.04
CA PRO A 44 -11.42 64.41 -14.53
C PRO A 44 -11.48 64.42 -13.00
N TYR A 45 -12.09 63.40 -12.43
CA TYR A 45 -12.40 63.28 -11.01
C TYR A 45 -11.22 62.67 -10.23
N ASP A 46 -11.01 63.14 -9.00
CA ASP A 46 -9.96 62.74 -8.05
C ASP A 46 -10.62 61.99 -6.87
N GLU A 47 -9.94 61.00 -6.28
CA GLU A 47 -10.50 59.84 -5.53
C GLU A 47 -11.18 60.12 -4.15
N THR A 48 -11.87 61.24 -3.95
CA THR A 48 -12.64 61.48 -2.72
C THR A 48 -14.15 61.44 -2.98
N HIS A 49 -14.75 60.23 -2.88
CA HIS A 49 -16.19 59.93 -3.09
C HIS A 49 -17.18 60.83 -2.32
N GLU A 50 -16.68 61.60 -1.35
CA GLU A 50 -17.48 62.43 -0.43
C GLU A 50 -17.48 63.94 -0.77
N GLU A 51 -16.62 64.41 -1.69
CA GLU A 51 -16.59 65.81 -2.12
C GLU A 51 -17.61 66.13 -3.24
N GLY A 52 -18.04 65.11 -3.98
CA GLY A 52 -19.06 65.18 -5.03
C GLY A 52 -18.59 65.83 -6.35
N LEU A 53 -19.46 65.81 -7.37
CA LEU A 53 -19.17 66.30 -8.72
C LEU A 53 -20.06 67.50 -9.03
N SER A 54 -19.45 68.65 -9.30
CA SER A 54 -20.19 69.86 -9.66
C SER A 54 -20.62 69.79 -11.14
N PHE A 55 -21.92 69.91 -11.39
CA PHE A 55 -22.52 69.89 -12.73
C PHE A 55 -22.83 71.30 -13.28
N ARG A 56 -22.58 72.34 -12.47
CA ARG A 56 -22.67 73.77 -12.83
C ARG A 56 -21.62 74.57 -12.07
N ASP A 57 -21.31 75.76 -12.57
CA ASP A 57 -20.34 76.67 -11.95
C ASP A 57 -20.88 77.29 -10.63
N GLU A 58 -22.20 77.52 -10.52
CA GLU A 58 -22.84 78.10 -9.34
C GLU A 58 -23.84 77.12 -8.68
N PRO A 59 -23.95 77.11 -7.34
CA PRO A 59 -24.94 76.29 -6.62
C PRO A 59 -26.36 76.79 -6.87
N LEU A 60 -27.34 75.88 -6.77
CA LEU A 60 -28.76 76.21 -6.92
C LEU A 60 -29.20 77.13 -5.80
N ASN A 61 -29.95 78.16 -6.18
CA ASN A 61 -30.51 79.10 -5.23
C ASN A 61 -31.74 78.49 -4.53
N ASP A 62 -32.15 79.05 -3.39
CA ASP A 62 -33.21 78.50 -2.54
C ASP A 62 -34.54 78.28 -3.28
N ARG A 63 -34.88 79.21 -4.19
CA ARG A 63 -36.06 79.09 -5.08
C ARG A 63 -35.97 77.93 -6.06
N GLU A 64 -34.77 77.60 -6.53
CA GLU A 64 -34.58 76.47 -7.43
C GLU A 64 -34.59 75.16 -6.63
N LEU A 65 -34.00 75.14 -5.44
CA LEU A 65 -34.04 73.98 -4.54
C LEU A 65 -35.48 73.61 -4.15
N PHE A 66 -36.34 74.62 -3.96
CA PHE A 66 -37.78 74.41 -3.78
C PHE A 66 -38.43 73.61 -4.91
N THR A 67 -37.99 73.83 -6.16
CA THR A 67 -38.52 73.07 -7.31
C THR A 67 -38.02 71.62 -7.35
N VAL A 68 -36.88 71.35 -6.72
CA VAL A 68 -36.27 70.01 -6.68
C VAL A 68 -36.85 69.19 -5.53
N PHE A 69 -36.86 69.75 -4.33
CA PHE A 69 -37.12 69.04 -3.08
C PHE A 69 -38.47 69.37 -2.44
N GLY A 70 -39.20 70.38 -2.94
CA GLY A 70 -40.48 70.83 -2.40
C GLY A 70 -40.35 71.82 -1.23
N PHE A 71 -41.46 72.06 -0.53
CA PHE A 71 -41.56 73.10 0.52
C PHE A 71 -40.72 72.82 1.77
N SER A 72 -40.38 71.56 2.00
CA SER A 72 -39.63 71.08 3.17
C SER A 72 -38.31 70.48 2.71
N HIS A 73 -37.43 71.31 2.14
CA HIS A 73 -36.13 70.86 1.65
C HIS A 73 -35.02 71.09 2.69
N PRO A 74 -33.95 70.27 2.67
CA PRO A 74 -32.78 70.52 3.50
C PRO A 74 -32.16 71.90 3.23
N GLY A 75 -31.42 72.47 4.18
CA GLY A 75 -30.81 73.79 4.03
C GLY A 75 -29.98 73.93 2.73
N PRO A 76 -29.79 75.15 2.18
CA PRO A 76 -29.19 75.36 0.86
C PRO A 76 -27.83 74.69 0.66
N TYR A 77 -27.02 74.66 1.72
CA TYR A 77 -25.73 73.98 1.74
C TYR A 77 -25.89 72.46 1.55
N LEU A 78 -26.71 71.83 2.39
CA LEU A 78 -26.89 70.39 2.43
C LEU A 78 -27.58 69.86 1.16
N SER A 79 -28.57 70.58 0.65
CA SER A 79 -29.26 70.24 -0.60
C SER A 79 -28.35 70.29 -1.83
N ASN A 80 -27.50 71.33 -1.93
CA ASN A 80 -26.52 71.40 -3.02
C ASN A 80 -25.41 70.36 -2.88
N ARG A 81 -24.99 70.05 -1.65
CA ARG A 81 -24.01 68.99 -1.38
C ARG A 81 -24.55 67.62 -1.79
N LEU A 82 -25.79 67.30 -1.40
CA LEU A 82 -26.46 66.06 -1.78
C LEU A 82 -26.51 65.89 -3.31
N LEU A 83 -26.92 66.94 -4.04
CA LEU A 83 -26.96 66.89 -5.51
C LEU A 83 -25.57 66.64 -6.14
N LYS A 84 -24.51 67.23 -5.59
CA LYS A 84 -23.14 67.01 -6.08
C LYS A 84 -22.66 65.59 -5.81
N VAL A 85 -22.88 65.06 -4.60
CA VAL A 85 -22.47 63.70 -4.23
C VAL A 85 -23.23 62.66 -5.03
N LEU A 86 -24.56 62.79 -5.14
CA LEU A 86 -25.36 61.88 -5.95
C LEU A 86 -24.99 61.95 -7.42
N HIS A 87 -24.69 63.14 -7.96
CA HIS A 87 -24.23 63.25 -9.33
C HIS A 87 -22.87 62.56 -9.57
N ALA A 88 -21.92 62.67 -8.63
CA ALA A 88 -20.66 61.92 -8.69
C ALA A 88 -20.90 60.41 -8.70
N ARG A 89 -21.72 59.91 -7.76
CA ARG A 89 -22.02 58.48 -7.62
C ARG A 89 -22.75 57.90 -8.83
N ARG A 90 -23.62 58.68 -9.49
CA ARG A 90 -24.28 58.31 -10.75
C ARG A 90 -23.28 58.11 -11.89
N VAL A 91 -22.27 58.97 -11.98
CA VAL A 91 -21.24 58.90 -13.04
C VAL A 91 -20.22 57.80 -12.76
N ASP A 92 -19.94 57.54 -11.49
CA ASP A 92 -18.95 56.55 -11.05
C ASP A 92 -19.53 55.14 -10.88
N GLY A 93 -20.85 54.98 -10.81
CA GLY A 93 -21.51 53.68 -10.61
C GLY A 93 -21.51 53.22 -9.14
N THR A 94 -21.44 54.14 -8.19
CA THR A 94 -21.30 53.92 -6.73
C THR A 94 -22.54 54.36 -5.92
N LEU A 95 -23.72 54.39 -6.54
CA LEU A 95 -24.98 54.75 -5.87
C LEU A 95 -25.40 53.77 -4.76
N ASP A 96 -24.88 52.55 -4.78
CA ASP A 96 -25.13 51.48 -3.80
C ASP A 96 -24.36 51.66 -2.48
N ILE A 97 -23.31 52.47 -2.47
CA ILE A 97 -22.50 52.74 -1.27
C ILE A 97 -23.30 53.66 -0.34
N PRO A 98 -23.31 53.45 0.99
CA PRO A 98 -23.97 54.38 1.92
C PRO A 98 -23.37 55.79 1.83
N LEU A 99 -24.20 56.81 2.06
CA LEU A 99 -23.76 58.20 2.15
C LEU A 99 -22.89 58.42 3.39
N ASP A 100 -22.11 59.52 3.41
CA ASP A 100 -21.27 59.89 4.54
C ASP A 100 -22.09 60.18 5.81
N GLU A 101 -21.45 60.28 6.97
CA GLU A 101 -22.13 60.42 8.26
C GLU A 101 -23.06 61.65 8.32
N GLU A 102 -22.74 62.75 7.63
CA GLU A 102 -23.56 63.97 7.57
C GLU A 102 -24.80 63.81 6.66
N LEU A 103 -24.68 63.19 5.48
CA LEU A 103 -25.82 63.00 4.57
C LEU A 103 -26.64 61.75 4.90
N SER A 104 -26.05 60.75 5.57
CA SER A 104 -26.73 59.51 5.98
C SER A 104 -27.77 59.70 7.09
N LEU A 105 -27.68 60.79 7.87
CA LEU A 105 -28.69 61.18 8.86
C LEU A 105 -29.89 61.92 8.25
N MET A 106 -29.75 62.41 7.01
CA MET A 106 -30.78 63.21 6.33
C MET A 106 -32.13 62.50 6.12
N PRO A 107 -32.20 61.18 5.83
CA PRO A 107 -33.47 60.48 5.65
C PRO A 107 -34.40 60.50 6.88
N SER A 108 -33.86 60.75 8.09
CA SER A 108 -34.67 60.90 9.31
C SER A 108 -35.54 62.16 9.28
N ASP A 109 -34.99 63.27 8.77
CA ASP A 109 -35.67 64.57 8.74
C ASP A 109 -36.32 64.86 7.37
N TYR A 110 -35.79 64.27 6.30
CA TYR A 110 -36.21 64.49 4.91
C TYR A 110 -36.22 63.16 4.12
N PRO A 111 -37.23 62.30 4.31
CA PRO A 111 -37.24 60.93 3.77
C PRO A 111 -37.26 60.86 2.24
N ASP A 112 -37.80 61.87 1.57
CA ASP A 112 -37.93 61.91 0.10
C ASP A 112 -36.79 62.67 -0.60
N ALA A 113 -35.86 63.29 0.15
CA ALA A 113 -34.86 64.20 -0.42
C ALA A 113 -33.94 63.50 -1.43
N GLU A 114 -33.41 62.32 -1.10
CA GLU A 114 -32.52 61.56 -1.99
C GLU A 114 -33.22 61.16 -3.30
N ARG A 115 -34.45 60.68 -3.21
CA ARG A 115 -35.25 60.30 -4.38
C ARG A 115 -35.55 61.51 -5.27
N ALA A 116 -35.99 62.62 -4.67
CA ALA A 116 -36.29 63.86 -5.38
C ALA A 116 -35.04 64.44 -6.09
N ALA A 117 -33.89 64.39 -5.42
CA ALA A 117 -32.60 64.76 -6.01
C ALA A 117 -32.24 63.88 -7.21
N LEU A 118 -32.36 62.55 -7.08
CA LEU A 118 -32.07 61.61 -8.18
C LEU A 118 -33.00 61.80 -9.37
N ASP A 119 -34.30 61.95 -9.13
CA ASP A 119 -35.30 62.14 -10.19
C ASP A 119 -35.04 63.44 -10.96
N TRP A 120 -34.73 64.53 -10.25
CA TRP A 120 -34.37 65.80 -10.88
C TRP A 120 -33.06 65.71 -11.65
N LEU A 121 -32.03 65.07 -11.08
CA LEU A 121 -30.75 64.87 -11.73
C LEU A 121 -30.88 64.00 -12.99
N ARG A 122 -31.69 62.93 -12.96
CA ARG A 122 -31.98 62.07 -14.12
C ARG A 122 -32.72 62.81 -15.22
N ALA A 123 -33.65 63.69 -14.86
CA ALA A 123 -34.39 64.51 -15.82
C ALA A 123 -33.52 65.62 -16.45
N LYS A 124 -32.64 66.27 -15.67
CA LYS A 124 -31.88 67.44 -16.11
C LYS A 124 -30.50 67.10 -16.69
N TYR A 125 -29.83 66.09 -16.12
CA TYR A 125 -28.49 65.62 -16.49
C TYR A 125 -28.55 64.10 -16.70
N PRO A 126 -29.03 63.64 -17.87
CA PRO A 126 -29.13 62.22 -18.17
C PRO A 126 -27.71 61.61 -18.21
N VAL A 127 -27.53 60.53 -17.45
CA VAL A 127 -26.32 59.71 -17.39
C VAL A 127 -26.78 58.26 -17.52
N ASP A 128 -26.04 57.47 -18.28
CA ASP A 128 -26.26 56.03 -18.37
C ASP A 128 -25.68 55.36 -17.12
N GLU A 129 -26.50 55.29 -16.06
CA GLU A 129 -26.12 54.71 -14.76
C GLU A 129 -25.75 53.22 -14.90
N ASP A 130 -26.39 52.49 -15.83
CA ASP A 130 -26.11 51.07 -16.07
C ASP A 130 -24.73 50.88 -16.71
N GLN A 131 -24.35 51.74 -17.67
CA GLN A 131 -22.98 51.74 -18.22
C GLN A 131 -21.94 52.16 -17.19
N ALA A 132 -22.24 53.16 -16.36
CA ALA A 132 -21.35 53.59 -15.28
C ALA A 132 -21.04 52.45 -14.29
N ILE A 133 -22.07 51.64 -13.96
CA ILE A 133 -21.90 50.43 -13.13
C ILE A 133 -21.02 49.39 -13.84
N LEU A 134 -21.24 49.14 -15.14
CA LEU A 134 -20.40 48.21 -15.91
C LEU A 134 -18.94 48.67 -15.99
N ASP A 135 -18.72 49.96 -16.16
CA ASP A 135 -17.37 50.53 -16.24
C ASP A 135 -16.68 50.57 -14.87
N ARG A 136 -17.44 50.68 -13.77
CA ARG A 136 -16.94 50.43 -12.42
C ARG A 136 -16.52 48.97 -12.26
N PHE A 137 -17.37 48.01 -12.63
CA PHE A 137 -17.01 46.58 -12.57
C PHE A 137 -15.74 46.28 -13.36
N LYS A 138 -15.59 46.86 -14.56
CA LYS A 138 -14.36 46.69 -15.36
C LYS A 138 -13.12 47.34 -14.73
N ARG A 139 -13.27 48.40 -13.92
CA ARG A 139 -12.16 49.05 -13.20
C ARG A 139 -11.77 48.29 -11.93
N GLU A 140 -12.77 47.79 -11.19
CA GLU A 140 -12.59 47.00 -9.96
C GLU A 140 -12.12 45.57 -10.25
N ASP A 141 -12.51 45.00 -11.40
CA ASP A 141 -11.94 43.76 -11.92
C ASP A 141 -10.43 43.94 -12.11
N HIS A 142 -9.64 43.35 -11.23
CA HIS A 142 -8.18 43.43 -11.30
C HIS A 142 -7.73 42.83 -12.64
N PRO A 143 -6.75 43.42 -13.37
CA PRO A 143 -6.25 42.85 -14.63
C PRO A 143 -5.83 41.37 -14.55
N ARG A 144 -5.42 40.90 -13.36
CA ARG A 144 -5.07 39.50 -13.10
C ARG A 144 -6.27 38.55 -13.07
N GLU A 145 -7.46 39.06 -12.78
CA GLU A 145 -8.71 38.30 -12.69
C GLU A 145 -9.36 38.10 -14.06
N GLN A 146 -9.21 39.07 -14.98
CA GLN A 146 -9.61 38.93 -16.38
C GLN A 146 -8.67 37.99 -17.16
N GLU A 147 -7.37 38.00 -16.88
CA GLU A 147 -6.40 37.17 -17.61
C GLU A 147 -6.33 35.72 -17.11
N HIS A 148 -6.74 35.45 -15.86
CA HIS A 148 -6.61 34.12 -15.24
C HIS A 148 -7.84 33.73 -14.39
N PRO A 149 -8.97 33.38 -15.03
CA PRO A 149 -10.14 32.81 -14.34
C PRO A 149 -9.82 31.54 -13.51
N SER A 150 -8.72 30.85 -13.80
CA SER A 150 -8.20 29.72 -13.04
C SER A 150 -7.67 30.12 -11.64
N ALA A 151 -7.03 31.28 -11.49
CA ALA A 151 -6.48 31.75 -10.22
C ALA A 151 -7.59 32.12 -9.22
N LEU A 152 -8.72 32.64 -9.72
CA LEU A 152 -9.92 32.91 -8.94
C LEU A 152 -10.55 31.63 -8.39
N MET A 153 -10.59 30.56 -9.19
CA MET A 153 -11.15 29.27 -8.77
C MET A 153 -10.25 28.54 -7.76
N GLU A 154 -8.93 28.58 -7.96
CA GLU A 154 -7.94 28.05 -7.01
C GLU A 154 -8.02 28.80 -5.67
N ARG A 155 -8.11 30.13 -5.72
CA ARG A 155 -8.32 30.95 -4.52
C ARG A 155 -9.66 30.65 -3.86
N GLY A 156 -10.72 30.43 -4.63
CA GLY A 156 -12.04 30.02 -4.13
C GLY A 156 -12.05 28.67 -3.43
N GLN A 157 -11.28 27.70 -3.93
CA GLN A 157 -11.07 26.40 -3.27
C GLN A 157 -10.24 26.55 -2.00
N ARG A 158 -9.17 27.35 -2.03
CA ARG A 158 -8.30 27.61 -0.88
C ARG A 158 -9.01 28.39 0.24
N LEU A 159 -9.94 29.27 -0.12
CA LEU A 159 -10.81 30.01 0.79
C LEU A 159 -12.06 29.20 1.23
N GLY A 160 -12.26 27.99 0.69
CA GLY A 160 -13.35 27.11 1.10
C GLY A 160 -14.75 27.51 0.60
N LEU A 161 -14.84 28.36 -0.42
CA LEU A 161 -16.11 28.79 -1.01
C LEU A 161 -16.79 27.67 -1.83
N PHE A 162 -16.01 26.71 -2.33
CA PHE A 162 -16.50 25.50 -2.99
C PHE A 162 -16.02 24.25 -2.24
N LYS A 163 -16.93 23.28 -2.04
CA LYS A 163 -16.62 22.00 -1.40
C LYS A 163 -16.21 20.97 -2.46
N THR A 164 -14.98 20.45 -2.37
CA THR A 164 -14.63 19.20 -3.04
C THR A 164 -15.22 18.04 -2.24
N GLN A 165 -15.69 16.99 -2.92
CA GLN A 165 -15.99 15.71 -2.28
C GLN A 165 -14.67 15.02 -1.90
N ASP A 166 -14.05 15.52 -0.84
CA ASP A 166 -13.37 14.78 0.22
C ASP A 166 -12.64 15.78 1.13
N ALA A 167 -13.45 16.48 1.93
CA ALA A 167 -12.99 17.36 2.99
C ALA A 167 -12.80 16.59 4.31
N SER A 168 -12.08 15.48 4.27
CA SER A 168 -11.59 14.81 5.47
C SER A 168 -10.14 14.37 5.25
N GLN A 169 -9.24 15.35 5.32
CA GLN A 169 -7.89 15.30 5.91
C GLN A 169 -6.94 16.26 5.19
N VAL A 170 -6.98 17.56 5.52
CA VAL A 170 -5.78 18.41 5.40
C VAL A 170 -5.79 19.47 6.51
N VAL A 171 -5.40 19.08 7.72
CA VAL A 171 -4.70 19.95 8.67
C VAL A 171 -3.62 19.10 9.33
N LYS A 172 -2.42 19.08 8.75
CA LYS A 172 -1.13 19.38 9.41
C LYS A 172 0.08 18.84 8.63
N GLU A 173 0.99 19.77 8.37
CA GLU A 173 2.44 19.68 8.41
C GLU A 173 3.17 18.74 7.43
N GLU A 174 3.88 19.43 6.52
CA GLU A 174 5.29 19.26 6.16
C GLU A 174 5.97 17.88 6.21
N LYS A 175 6.63 17.64 5.06
CA LYS A 175 7.84 16.86 4.78
C LYS A 175 7.67 15.38 4.44
N ASP A 176 8.19 15.11 3.25
CA ASP A 176 8.72 13.84 2.78
C ASP A 176 7.72 12.68 2.73
N SER A 177 6.94 12.62 1.64
CA SER A 177 6.65 11.32 1.02
C SER A 177 6.21 11.46 -0.43
N ASP A 178 6.88 10.65 -1.23
CA ASP A 178 6.64 10.24 -2.60
C ASP A 178 5.23 9.62 -2.72
N SER A 179 4.20 10.48 -2.81
CA SER A 179 2.83 10.05 -3.04
C SER A 179 2.37 10.49 -4.42
N ASP A 180 2.16 9.49 -5.28
CA ASP A 180 1.54 9.61 -6.60
C ASP A 180 0.17 10.28 -6.47
N TYR A 181 0.14 11.59 -6.69
CA TYR A 181 -1.07 12.38 -6.81
C TYR A 181 -1.79 12.01 -8.12
N TYR A 182 -2.91 11.29 -8.02
CA TYR A 182 -3.86 11.12 -9.13
C TYR A 182 -4.72 12.37 -9.24
N GLY A 183 -4.32 13.29 -10.11
CA GLY A 183 -5.18 14.39 -10.53
C GLY A 183 -6.43 13.88 -11.27
N PRO A 184 -7.50 14.70 -11.37
CA PRO A 184 -8.73 14.28 -12.03
C PRO A 184 -8.50 13.97 -13.51
N GLN A 185 -9.07 12.84 -13.94
CA GLN A 185 -9.10 12.36 -15.32
C GLN A 185 -9.77 13.40 -16.23
N SER A 186 -9.00 13.89 -17.22
CA SER A 186 -9.46 14.65 -18.40
C SER A 186 -10.53 15.72 -18.14
N GLY A 187 -10.11 16.95 -17.84
CA GLY A 187 -11.07 18.05 -17.76
C GLY A 187 -10.58 19.41 -17.25
N GLN A 188 -9.33 19.79 -17.49
CA GLN A 188 -8.89 21.17 -17.24
C GLN A 188 -8.83 21.97 -18.54
N TYR A 189 -9.28 23.23 -18.49
CA TYR A 189 -9.24 24.22 -19.58
C TYR A 189 -7.81 24.62 -20.02
N TYR A 190 -6.78 23.98 -19.43
CA TYR A 190 -5.36 24.21 -19.68
C TYR A 190 -4.50 22.94 -19.69
N ALA A 191 -5.08 21.74 -19.85
CA ALA A 191 -4.25 20.56 -20.12
C ALA A 191 -3.47 20.81 -21.42
N SER A 192 -2.15 20.64 -21.40
CA SER A 192 -1.32 20.81 -22.59
C SER A 192 -1.91 19.98 -23.73
N LEU A 193 -2.38 20.66 -24.79
CA LEU A 193 -2.89 20.01 -25.99
C LEU A 193 -1.81 19.05 -26.51
N ALA A 194 -2.24 17.91 -27.04
CA ALA A 194 -1.32 16.91 -27.56
C ALA A 194 -0.38 17.54 -28.60
N GLU A 195 0.87 17.07 -28.68
CA GLU A 195 1.84 17.59 -29.67
C GLU A 195 1.42 17.33 -31.12
N LYS A 196 0.52 16.37 -31.34
CA LYS A 196 -0.11 16.13 -32.63
C LYS A 196 -1.33 17.03 -32.78
N ASN A 197 -1.34 17.83 -33.84
CA ASN A 197 -2.43 18.75 -34.23
C ASN A 197 -3.83 18.10 -34.41
N GLU A 198 -3.94 16.78 -34.30
CA GLU A 198 -5.19 16.03 -34.54
C GLU A 198 -5.87 15.53 -33.25
N ASP A 199 -5.20 15.59 -32.09
CA ASP A 199 -5.77 15.07 -30.84
C ASP A 199 -6.48 16.18 -30.04
N VAL A 200 -7.81 16.12 -30.04
CA VAL A 200 -8.70 17.09 -29.37
C VAL A 200 -8.68 16.91 -27.85
N PHE A 201 -8.30 15.72 -27.39
CA PHE A 201 -8.15 15.40 -25.98
C PHE A 201 -6.66 15.62 -25.64
N GLY A 202 -6.35 16.56 -24.72
CA GLY A 202 -4.96 16.86 -24.32
C GLY A 202 -4.19 15.64 -23.81
N ARG A 203 -2.91 15.81 -23.44
CA ARG A 203 -2.04 14.68 -23.02
C ARG A 203 -2.73 13.74 -22.02
N SER A 204 -2.97 12.50 -22.44
CA SER A 204 -3.63 11.49 -21.61
C SER A 204 -2.68 10.98 -20.54
N GLU A 205 -3.09 11.10 -19.27
CA GLU A 205 -2.32 10.57 -18.15
C GLU A 205 -2.13 9.04 -18.26
N LEU A 206 -3.10 8.35 -18.87
CA LEU A 206 -2.99 6.93 -19.17
C LEU A 206 -1.92 6.65 -20.24
N GLU A 207 -1.75 7.55 -21.22
CA GLU A 207 -0.67 7.43 -22.21
C GLU A 207 0.68 7.76 -21.59
N ARG A 208 0.76 8.75 -20.70
CA ARG A 208 1.97 9.02 -19.93
C ARG A 208 2.37 7.80 -19.08
N ILE A 209 1.41 7.21 -18.36
CA ILE A 209 1.62 6.00 -17.55
C ILE A 209 2.01 4.82 -18.45
N ARG A 210 1.35 4.66 -19.60
CA ARG A 210 1.69 3.61 -20.57
C ARG A 210 3.11 3.79 -21.11
N ALA A 211 3.46 4.98 -21.57
CA ALA A 211 4.79 5.31 -22.09
C ALA A 211 5.87 5.13 -21.01
N ALA A 212 5.58 5.51 -19.76
CA ALA A 212 6.48 5.26 -18.63
C ALA A 212 6.65 3.75 -18.35
N ASN A 213 5.57 2.98 -18.39
CA ASN A 213 5.61 1.52 -18.22
C ASN A 213 6.34 0.82 -19.39
N GLU A 214 6.15 1.29 -20.62
CA GLU A 214 6.83 0.80 -21.83
C GLU A 214 8.32 1.11 -21.75
N ALA A 215 8.71 2.36 -21.43
CA ALA A 215 10.11 2.75 -21.25
C ALA A 215 10.78 1.95 -20.12
N ALA A 216 10.08 1.72 -18.99
CA ALA A 216 10.58 0.90 -17.90
C ALA A 216 10.73 -0.58 -18.30
N ALA A 217 9.82 -1.11 -19.13
CA ALA A 217 9.90 -2.47 -19.63
C ALA A 217 11.05 -2.65 -20.64
N GLU A 218 11.27 -1.67 -21.51
CA GLU A 218 12.41 -1.66 -22.44
C GLU A 218 13.75 -1.62 -21.70
N GLU A 219 13.86 -0.78 -20.67
CA GLU A 219 15.07 -0.71 -19.85
C GLU A 219 15.31 -2.02 -19.08
N GLU A 220 14.26 -2.64 -18.53
CA GLU A 220 14.34 -3.97 -17.91
C GLU A 220 14.80 -5.03 -18.92
N GLU A 221 14.32 -4.97 -20.17
CA GLU A 221 14.70 -5.88 -21.25
C GLU A 221 16.16 -5.70 -21.68
N ARG A 222 16.66 -4.46 -21.82
CA ARG A 222 18.07 -4.18 -22.11
C ARG A 222 18.99 -4.72 -21.04
N GLN A 223 18.72 -4.41 -19.77
CA GLN A 223 19.52 -4.88 -18.64
C GLN A 223 19.52 -6.42 -18.53
N MET A 224 18.40 -7.05 -18.86
CA MET A 224 18.29 -8.51 -18.90
C MET A 224 19.13 -9.11 -20.03
N GLN A 225 19.07 -8.52 -21.22
CA GLN A 225 19.83 -8.98 -22.38
C GLN A 225 21.33 -8.88 -22.12
N GLU A 226 21.80 -7.76 -21.56
CA GLU A 226 23.21 -7.59 -21.16
C GLU A 226 23.67 -8.65 -20.14
N ARG A 227 22.80 -9.03 -19.19
CA ARG A 227 23.09 -10.09 -18.20
C ARG A 227 23.16 -11.47 -18.86
N ILE A 228 22.25 -11.77 -19.78
CA ILE A 228 22.24 -13.02 -20.53
C ILE A 228 23.52 -13.12 -21.35
N ASP A 229 23.88 -12.05 -22.06
CA ASP A 229 25.08 -12.00 -22.89
C ASP A 229 26.34 -12.21 -22.04
N ARG A 230 26.46 -11.50 -20.91
CA ARG A 230 27.54 -11.71 -19.93
C ARG A 230 27.61 -13.15 -19.41
N SER A 231 26.46 -13.73 -19.07
CA SER A 231 26.40 -15.12 -18.59
C SER A 231 26.80 -16.13 -19.68
N MET A 232 26.52 -15.83 -20.95
CA MET A 232 26.89 -16.66 -22.09
C MET A 232 28.39 -16.57 -22.35
N GLU A 233 28.97 -15.36 -22.31
CA GLU A 233 30.41 -15.14 -22.39
C GLU A 233 31.17 -15.91 -21.29
N GLU A 234 30.72 -15.81 -20.03
CA GLU A 234 31.31 -16.57 -18.92
C GLU A 234 31.23 -18.09 -19.13
N ALA A 235 30.10 -18.59 -19.67
CA ALA A 235 29.92 -20.00 -19.96
C ALA A 235 30.86 -20.46 -21.09
N GLU A 236 31.07 -19.62 -22.11
CA GLU A 236 32.04 -19.89 -23.17
C GLU A 236 33.47 -19.90 -22.65
N VAL A 237 33.86 -18.93 -21.81
CA VAL A 237 35.19 -18.89 -21.19
C VAL A 237 35.44 -20.16 -20.37
N LYS A 238 34.50 -20.55 -19.50
CA LYS A 238 34.60 -21.79 -18.70
C LYS A 238 34.66 -23.04 -19.58
N ALA A 239 33.92 -23.07 -20.68
CA ALA A 239 33.98 -24.17 -21.63
C ALA A 239 35.35 -24.24 -22.33
N ARG A 240 35.93 -23.09 -22.71
CA ARG A 240 37.29 -23.00 -23.27
C ARG A 240 38.33 -23.44 -22.24
N GLU A 241 38.28 -22.93 -21.01
CA GLU A 241 39.18 -23.35 -19.92
C GLU A 241 39.10 -24.86 -19.65
N LYS A 242 37.89 -25.41 -19.58
CA LYS A 242 37.69 -26.85 -19.38
C LYS A 242 38.23 -27.66 -20.57
N SER A 243 38.06 -27.17 -21.80
CA SER A 243 38.62 -27.82 -22.99
C SER A 243 40.15 -27.77 -23.02
N GLN A 244 40.75 -26.68 -22.57
CA GLN A 244 42.20 -26.54 -22.42
C GLN A 244 42.73 -27.45 -21.31
N ALA A 245 42.08 -27.48 -20.14
CA ALA A 245 42.45 -28.37 -19.03
C ALA A 245 42.32 -29.86 -19.39
N LEU A 246 41.33 -30.22 -20.23
CA LEU A 246 41.18 -31.58 -20.76
C LEU A 246 42.28 -31.91 -21.78
N ALA A 247 42.69 -30.93 -22.61
CA ALA A 247 43.80 -31.09 -23.54
C ALA A 247 45.16 -31.25 -22.83
N GLU A 248 45.34 -30.62 -21.66
CA GLU A 248 46.54 -30.77 -20.83
C GLU A 248 46.61 -32.11 -20.06
N ARG A 249 45.50 -32.84 -19.94
CA ARG A 249 45.41 -34.12 -19.20
C ARG A 249 44.71 -35.22 -20.02
N PRO A 250 45.32 -35.68 -21.12
CA PRO A 250 44.68 -36.62 -22.05
C PRO A 250 44.42 -38.02 -21.46
N GLU A 251 45.10 -38.39 -20.37
CA GLU A 251 44.94 -39.69 -19.69
C GLU A 251 43.75 -39.78 -18.72
N GLN A 252 43.14 -38.65 -18.34
CA GLN A 252 41.80 -38.64 -17.76
C GLN A 252 40.83 -38.67 -18.93
N GLY A 253 40.48 -39.89 -19.37
CA GLY A 253 39.57 -40.13 -20.48
C GLY A 253 38.30 -39.29 -20.40
N VAL A 254 37.64 -39.11 -21.54
CA VAL A 254 36.42 -38.31 -21.71
C VAL A 254 35.35 -38.74 -20.69
N GLU A 255 35.40 -38.17 -19.49
CA GLU A 255 34.25 -38.11 -18.62
C GLU A 255 33.26 -37.21 -19.36
N VAL A 256 32.36 -37.87 -20.09
CA VAL A 256 31.15 -37.28 -20.66
C VAL A 256 30.45 -36.64 -19.47
N SER A 257 30.73 -35.37 -19.27
CA SER A 257 30.39 -34.70 -18.04
C SER A 257 28.87 -34.74 -17.90
N GLU A 258 28.39 -35.21 -16.75
CA GLU A 258 26.98 -35.18 -16.40
C GLU A 258 26.38 -33.81 -16.74
N GLY A 259 25.57 -33.77 -17.81
CA GLY A 259 24.87 -32.57 -18.25
C GLY A 259 25.74 -31.57 -19.01
N GLY A 260 26.19 -31.92 -20.22
CA GLY A 260 26.60 -30.94 -21.23
C GLY A 260 25.43 -30.01 -21.55
N LYS A 261 25.26 -28.95 -20.77
CA LYS A 261 24.36 -27.85 -21.12
C LYS A 261 24.96 -27.19 -22.36
N ILE A 262 24.34 -27.47 -23.50
CA ILE A 262 24.61 -26.75 -24.74
C ILE A 262 24.47 -25.26 -24.43
N ILE A 263 25.55 -24.51 -24.65
CA ILE A 263 25.58 -23.06 -24.48
C ILE A 263 24.67 -22.50 -25.57
N ARG A 264 23.44 -22.15 -25.19
CA ARG A 264 22.41 -21.60 -26.07
C ARG A 264 21.78 -20.40 -25.37
N PRO A 265 21.34 -19.37 -26.10
CA PRO A 265 20.56 -18.30 -25.50
C PRO A 265 19.28 -18.87 -24.87
N PRO A 266 18.83 -18.30 -23.74
CA PRO A 266 17.64 -18.77 -23.06
C PRO A 266 16.39 -18.58 -23.92
N ASN A 267 15.49 -19.55 -23.86
CA ASN A 267 14.19 -19.44 -24.55
C ASN A 267 13.28 -18.42 -23.84
N GLU A 268 12.15 -18.06 -24.47
CA GLU A 268 11.20 -17.08 -23.91
C GLU A 268 10.66 -17.47 -22.52
N PHE A 269 10.47 -18.76 -22.27
CA PHE A 269 10.06 -19.25 -20.94
C PHE A 269 11.16 -19.06 -19.89
N GLU A 270 12.41 -19.38 -20.22
CA GLU A 270 13.57 -19.20 -19.36
C GLU A 270 13.80 -17.71 -19.07
N LYS A 271 13.65 -16.83 -20.07
CA LYS A 271 13.65 -15.37 -19.86
C LYS A 271 12.53 -14.92 -18.90
N TRP A 272 11.32 -15.44 -19.08
CA TRP A 272 10.21 -15.16 -18.16
C TRP A 272 10.50 -15.61 -16.72
N VAL A 273 11.09 -16.80 -16.54
CA VAL A 273 11.51 -17.31 -15.22
C VAL A 273 12.59 -16.42 -14.60
N ILE A 274 13.59 -16.00 -15.39
CA ILE A 274 14.66 -15.08 -14.95
C ILE A 274 14.03 -13.77 -14.48
N ARG A 275 13.15 -13.17 -15.30
CA ARG A 275 12.42 -11.93 -14.98
C ARG A 275 11.64 -12.05 -13.68
N ALA A 276 10.89 -13.14 -13.53
CA ALA A 276 10.10 -13.37 -12.33
C ALA A 276 10.98 -13.53 -11.08
N ARG A 277 12.14 -14.20 -11.20
CA ARG A 277 13.10 -14.33 -10.10
C ARG A 277 13.72 -12.99 -9.72
N GLU A 278 14.06 -12.15 -10.69
CA GLU A 278 14.60 -10.80 -10.46
C GLU A 278 13.57 -9.90 -9.78
N ARG A 279 12.33 -9.86 -10.30
CA ARG A 279 11.23 -9.11 -9.69
C ARG A 279 10.86 -9.63 -8.31
N ALA A 280 11.03 -10.93 -8.06
CA ALA A 280 10.81 -11.54 -6.75
C ALA A 280 11.97 -11.30 -5.77
N SER A 281 13.17 -10.99 -6.26
CA SER A 281 14.30 -10.63 -5.40
C SER A 281 14.06 -9.25 -4.82
N THR A 282 14.24 -9.11 -3.51
CA THR A 282 14.06 -7.82 -2.86
C THR A 282 15.12 -6.85 -3.35
N LYS A 283 14.73 -5.67 -3.85
CA LYS A 283 15.65 -4.59 -4.27
C LYS A 283 16.43 -3.96 -3.11
N LEU A 284 16.06 -4.31 -1.89
CA LEU A 284 16.69 -3.88 -0.65
C LEU A 284 18.08 -4.51 -0.52
N THR A 285 19.10 -3.72 -0.82
CA THR A 285 20.52 -4.06 -0.65
C THR A 285 21.01 -3.62 0.73
N LEU A 286 22.19 -4.09 1.16
CA LEU A 286 22.81 -3.61 2.40
C LEU A 286 23.09 -2.10 2.38
N GLU A 287 23.22 -1.51 1.20
CA GLU A 287 23.45 -0.08 0.97
C GLU A 287 22.17 0.75 1.08
N SER A 288 21.00 0.10 1.10
CA SER A 288 19.73 0.80 1.30
C SER A 288 19.69 1.44 2.69
N PRO A 289 19.36 2.75 2.81
CA PRO A 289 19.45 3.48 4.08
C PRO A 289 18.54 2.87 5.16
N GLU A 290 17.42 2.28 4.77
CA GLU A 290 16.50 1.55 5.64
C GLU A 290 17.17 0.36 6.34
N ILE A 291 17.99 -0.41 5.63
CA ILE A 291 18.67 -1.59 6.18
C ILE A 291 19.92 -1.18 6.94
N ALA A 292 20.69 -0.22 6.43
CA ALA A 292 21.94 0.21 7.06
C ALA A 292 21.69 0.74 8.49
N ASN A 293 20.57 1.45 8.69
CA ASN A 293 20.24 2.08 9.97
C ASN A 293 19.48 1.15 10.94
N MET A 294 19.12 -0.08 10.54
CA MET A 294 18.39 -1.02 11.39
C MET A 294 19.26 -1.58 12.52
N THR A 295 18.83 -1.32 13.76
CA THR A 295 19.45 -1.88 14.98
C THR A 295 19.23 -3.39 15.10
N SER A 296 20.10 -4.07 15.84
CA SER A 296 19.95 -5.51 16.12
C SER A 296 18.61 -5.85 16.79
N ALA A 297 18.10 -4.96 17.66
CA ALA A 297 16.82 -5.13 18.32
C ALA A 297 15.65 -5.07 17.32
N GLN A 298 15.66 -4.12 16.37
CA GLN A 298 14.64 -4.02 15.32
C GLN A 298 14.60 -5.25 14.41
N ARG A 299 15.74 -5.94 14.23
CA ARG A 299 15.83 -7.18 13.44
C ARG A 299 15.28 -8.39 14.20
N ILE A 300 15.61 -8.52 15.49
CA ILE A 300 15.33 -9.74 16.25
C ILE A 300 13.95 -9.68 16.92
N LEU A 301 13.57 -8.53 17.49
CA LEU A 301 12.42 -8.43 18.39
C LEU A 301 11.08 -8.82 17.73
N PRO A 302 10.74 -8.39 16.49
CA PRO A 302 9.50 -8.81 15.86
C PRO A 302 9.41 -10.33 15.67
N SER A 303 10.52 -10.94 15.25
CA SER A 303 10.62 -12.39 15.07
C SER A 303 10.55 -13.13 16.41
N LEU A 304 11.18 -12.60 17.46
CA LEU A 304 11.11 -13.15 18.82
C LEU A 304 9.68 -13.16 19.34
N VAL A 305 8.97 -12.03 19.27
CA VAL A 305 7.58 -11.92 19.73
C VAL A 305 6.68 -12.90 18.98
N PHE A 306 6.84 -12.98 17.65
CA PHE A 306 6.08 -13.91 16.83
C PHE A 306 6.35 -15.38 17.20
N VAL A 307 7.62 -15.76 17.41
CA VAL A 307 7.99 -17.12 17.80
C VAL A 307 7.45 -17.46 19.20
N LEU A 308 7.53 -16.54 20.16
CA LEU A 308 6.95 -16.73 21.50
C LEU A 308 5.43 -16.92 21.43
N ALA A 309 4.73 -16.13 20.61
CA ALA A 309 3.30 -16.28 20.38
C ALA A 309 2.96 -17.64 19.74
N CYS A 310 3.74 -18.08 18.75
CA CYS A 310 3.58 -19.40 18.15
C CYS A 310 3.81 -20.53 19.16
N CYS A 311 4.88 -20.46 19.96
CA CYS A 311 5.17 -21.44 21.01
C CYS A 311 4.05 -21.49 22.07
N GLY A 312 3.49 -20.33 22.46
CA GLY A 312 2.31 -20.27 23.33
C GLY A 312 1.09 -20.94 22.69
N GLY A 313 0.84 -20.70 21.41
CA GLY A 313 -0.22 -21.37 20.65
C GLY A 313 -0.01 -22.89 20.53
N LEU A 314 1.23 -23.35 20.36
CA LEU A 314 1.58 -24.77 20.33
C LEU A 314 1.38 -25.43 21.70
N TYR A 315 1.69 -24.73 22.80
CA TYR A 315 1.40 -25.23 24.15
C TYR A 315 -0.11 -25.37 24.40
N LEU A 316 -0.91 -24.38 23.97
CA LEU A 316 -2.37 -24.50 24.02
C LEU A 316 -2.87 -25.65 23.14
N LEU A 317 -2.28 -25.85 21.95
CA LEU A 317 -2.59 -26.99 21.10
C LEU A 317 -2.32 -28.31 21.83
N THR A 318 -1.21 -28.46 22.55
CA THR A 318 -0.94 -29.70 23.29
C THR A 318 -1.92 -29.97 24.42
N GLU A 319 -2.45 -28.92 25.05
CA GLU A 319 -3.38 -29.05 26.18
C GLU A 319 -4.83 -29.33 25.73
N TYR A 320 -5.28 -28.66 24.67
CA TYR A 320 -6.70 -28.68 24.27
C TYR A 320 -7.00 -29.55 23.05
N TRP A 321 -5.99 -30.19 22.44
CA TRP A 321 -6.21 -30.98 21.24
C TRP A 321 -6.83 -32.34 21.53
N GLU A 322 -7.99 -32.59 20.94
CA GLU A 322 -8.64 -33.91 20.94
C GLU A 322 -8.43 -34.63 19.59
N PRO A 323 -7.98 -35.90 19.57
CA PRO A 323 -7.82 -36.65 18.34
C PRO A 323 -9.14 -36.87 17.59
N PRO A 324 -9.21 -36.63 16.27
CA PRO A 324 -10.43 -36.83 15.50
C PRO A 324 -10.80 -38.32 15.39
N ARG A 325 -12.10 -38.60 15.36
CA ARG A 325 -12.64 -39.95 15.19
C ARG A 325 -12.21 -40.51 13.84
N ARG A 326 -12.03 -41.84 13.75
CA ARG A 326 -11.54 -42.48 12.52
C ARG A 326 -12.39 -42.17 11.28
N SER A 327 -13.71 -42.10 11.43
CA SER A 327 -14.67 -41.77 10.36
C SER A 327 -14.57 -40.34 9.84
N GLU A 328 -13.98 -39.43 10.61
CA GLU A 328 -13.86 -38.00 10.26
C GLU A 328 -12.50 -37.69 9.60
N ARG A 329 -11.63 -38.69 9.47
CA ARG A 329 -10.30 -38.52 8.88
C ARG A 329 -10.38 -38.59 7.36
N ILE A 330 -9.63 -37.71 6.70
CA ILE A 330 -9.43 -37.74 5.23
C ILE A 330 -8.81 -39.08 4.79
N MET A 331 -7.87 -39.61 5.59
CA MET A 331 -7.25 -40.92 5.38
C MET A 331 -7.65 -41.86 6.53
N PRO A 332 -8.83 -42.50 6.46
CA PRO A 332 -9.33 -43.33 7.55
C PRO A 332 -8.57 -44.65 7.71
N ASP A 333 -7.92 -45.14 6.66
CA ASP A 333 -7.23 -46.43 6.65
C ASP A 333 -5.75 -46.36 7.05
N THR A 334 -5.20 -45.15 7.14
CA THR A 334 -3.81 -44.91 7.52
C THR A 334 -3.70 -44.64 9.03
N SER A 335 -2.61 -45.10 9.66
CA SER A 335 -2.29 -44.75 11.05
C SER A 335 -2.16 -43.24 11.23
N LEU A 336 -2.50 -42.72 12.43
CA LEU A 336 -2.52 -41.27 12.68
C LEU A 336 -1.13 -40.65 12.56
N ALA A 337 -0.10 -41.39 12.98
CA ALA A 337 1.30 -41.03 12.84
C ALA A 337 1.69 -40.86 11.37
N MET A 338 1.42 -41.89 10.56
CA MET A 338 1.76 -41.87 9.14
C MET A 338 0.97 -40.79 8.38
N ALA A 339 -0.31 -40.61 8.67
CA ALA A 339 -1.12 -39.54 8.09
C ALA A 339 -0.55 -38.15 8.40
N THR A 340 -0.01 -37.93 9.61
CA THR A 340 0.63 -36.67 10.01
C THR A 340 1.95 -36.46 9.27
N CYS A 341 2.82 -37.49 9.21
CA CYS A 341 4.07 -37.43 8.46
C CYS A 341 3.86 -37.20 6.96
N ILE A 342 2.86 -37.86 6.36
CA ILE A 342 2.44 -37.64 4.96
C ILE A 342 1.94 -36.21 4.76
N GLY A 343 1.19 -35.66 5.72
CA GLY A 343 0.75 -34.26 5.67
C GLY A 343 1.91 -33.27 5.65
N ILE A 344 2.91 -33.48 6.53
CA ILE A 344 4.14 -32.66 6.56
C ILE A 344 4.94 -32.82 5.27
N LEU A 345 5.08 -34.05 4.76
CA LEU A 345 5.72 -34.32 3.46
C LEU A 345 5.01 -33.57 2.34
N GLY A 346 3.69 -33.70 2.24
CA GLY A 346 2.88 -33.05 1.23
C GLY A 346 3.04 -31.54 1.24
N LEU A 347 3.08 -30.92 2.43
CA LEU A 347 3.31 -29.48 2.58
C LEU A 347 4.72 -29.06 2.11
N ASN A 348 5.77 -29.79 2.51
CA ASN A 348 7.14 -29.50 2.06
C ASN A 348 7.29 -29.70 0.54
N VAL A 349 6.69 -30.75 -0.02
CA VAL A 349 6.68 -30.99 -1.48
C VAL A 349 5.92 -29.89 -2.20
N ALA A 350 4.77 -29.44 -1.68
CA ALA A 350 4.00 -28.34 -2.26
C ALA A 350 4.81 -27.05 -2.30
N VAL A 351 5.51 -26.71 -1.21
CA VAL A 351 6.41 -25.53 -1.16
C VAL A 351 7.60 -25.70 -2.11
N PHE A 352 8.19 -26.90 -2.17
CA PHE A 352 9.27 -27.21 -3.10
C PHE A 352 8.86 -27.04 -4.58
N LEU A 353 7.63 -27.45 -4.93
CA LEU A 353 7.06 -27.24 -6.25
C LEU A 353 6.69 -25.77 -6.49
N ALA A 354 6.22 -25.06 -5.45
CA ALA A 354 5.95 -23.63 -5.53
C ALA A 354 7.23 -22.82 -5.86
N TRP A 355 8.40 -23.26 -5.38
CA TRP A 355 9.70 -22.69 -5.78
C TRP A 355 10.02 -22.85 -7.27
N LYS A 356 9.32 -23.73 -8.00
CA LYS A 356 9.43 -23.89 -9.46
C LYS A 356 8.38 -23.07 -10.21
N PHE A 357 7.43 -22.45 -9.51
CA PHE A 357 6.34 -21.70 -10.09
C PHE A 357 6.60 -20.18 -9.98
N PRO A 358 6.93 -19.50 -11.10
CA PRO A 358 7.42 -18.12 -11.05
C PRO A 358 6.48 -17.10 -10.36
N PRO A 359 5.15 -17.18 -10.49
CA PRO A 359 4.25 -16.29 -9.75
C PRO A 359 4.33 -16.42 -8.22
N ALA A 360 4.71 -17.59 -7.69
CA ALA A 360 4.84 -17.80 -6.25
C ALA A 360 6.16 -17.25 -5.69
N LEU A 361 7.18 -16.98 -6.52
CA LEU A 361 8.53 -16.61 -6.06
C LEU A 361 8.53 -15.36 -5.18
N ARG A 362 7.70 -14.35 -5.49
CA ARG A 362 7.62 -13.12 -4.70
C ARG A 362 7.13 -13.41 -3.27
N MET A 363 6.14 -14.27 -3.13
CA MET A 363 5.64 -14.69 -1.81
C MET A 363 6.70 -15.52 -1.08
N LEU A 364 7.32 -16.47 -1.76
CA LEU A 364 8.30 -17.38 -1.16
C LEU A 364 9.57 -16.66 -0.70
N ASN A 365 10.12 -15.74 -1.49
CA ASN A 365 11.28 -14.94 -1.07
C ASN A 365 11.00 -14.08 0.17
N ASN A 366 9.75 -13.61 0.32
CA ASN A 366 9.36 -12.76 1.44
C ASN A 366 9.07 -13.56 2.72
N TYR A 367 8.50 -14.76 2.60
CA TYR A 367 7.94 -15.47 3.75
C TYR A 367 8.49 -16.89 3.96
N PHE A 368 9.33 -17.41 3.08
CA PHE A 368 9.87 -18.79 3.14
C PHE A 368 11.41 -18.81 3.17
N ILE A 369 12.05 -17.65 3.32
CA ILE A 369 13.49 -17.50 3.52
C ILE A 369 13.73 -16.55 4.69
N VAL A 370 14.67 -16.91 5.56
CA VAL A 370 15.15 -16.01 6.62
C VAL A 370 16.39 -15.29 6.13
N ILE A 371 16.31 -13.95 6.11
CA ILE A 371 17.40 -13.06 5.72
C ILE A 371 17.70 -12.14 6.91
N PRO A 372 18.88 -12.23 7.54
CA PRO A 372 19.24 -11.38 8.69
C PRO A 372 19.29 -9.88 8.38
N ALA A 373 19.51 -9.51 7.12
CA ALA A 373 19.50 -8.12 6.66
C ALA A 373 18.11 -7.45 6.76
N TYR A 374 17.02 -8.20 6.62
CA TYR A 374 15.65 -7.66 6.72
C TYR A 374 14.68 -8.77 7.12
N PRO A 375 14.80 -9.30 8.35
CA PRO A 375 14.03 -10.47 8.76
C PRO A 375 12.54 -10.13 8.81
N ARG A 376 11.72 -10.97 8.19
CA ARG A 376 10.26 -10.88 8.28
C ARG A 376 9.76 -11.87 9.31
N MET A 377 8.91 -11.45 10.24
CA MET A 377 8.43 -12.32 11.32
C MET A 377 7.79 -13.62 10.81
N PHE A 378 6.95 -13.55 9.77
CA PHE A 378 6.30 -14.75 9.21
C PHE A 378 7.27 -15.70 8.52
N SER A 379 8.47 -15.23 8.14
CA SER A 379 9.47 -16.12 7.57
C SER A 379 10.05 -17.10 8.57
N MET A 380 9.89 -16.86 9.88
CA MET A 380 10.21 -17.83 10.94
C MET A 380 9.41 -19.12 10.79
N LEU A 381 8.16 -19.04 10.34
CA LEU A 381 7.30 -20.22 10.15
C LEU A 381 7.44 -20.80 8.75
N GLY A 382 7.41 -19.96 7.71
CA GLY A 382 7.44 -20.46 6.33
C GLY A 382 8.76 -21.16 5.97
N ASN A 383 9.89 -20.72 6.54
CA ASN A 383 11.18 -21.36 6.24
C ASN A 383 11.26 -22.83 6.70
N VAL A 384 10.50 -23.21 7.72
CA VAL A 384 10.45 -24.59 8.26
C VAL A 384 9.98 -25.57 7.19
N PHE A 385 9.14 -25.12 6.25
CA PHE A 385 8.61 -25.92 5.15
C PHE A 385 9.32 -25.68 3.81
N SER A 386 10.41 -24.90 3.81
CA SER A 386 11.06 -24.43 2.58
C SER A 386 12.33 -25.20 2.27
N GLN A 387 12.44 -25.78 1.08
CA GLN A 387 13.67 -26.39 0.56
C GLN A 387 13.85 -26.07 -0.93
N HIS A 388 15.10 -25.80 -1.35
CA HIS A 388 15.40 -25.46 -2.75
C HIS A 388 15.97 -26.60 -3.59
N ALA A 389 16.66 -27.56 -2.97
CA ALA A 389 17.29 -28.67 -3.67
C ALA A 389 16.68 -30.01 -3.27
N PHE A 390 16.47 -30.86 -4.27
CA PHE A 390 15.85 -32.17 -4.12
C PHE A 390 16.57 -33.04 -3.07
N ARG A 391 17.90 -33.07 -3.08
CA ARG A 391 18.70 -33.83 -2.10
C ARG A 391 18.45 -33.36 -0.66
N HIS A 392 18.27 -32.06 -0.42
CA HIS A 392 17.99 -31.54 0.93
C HIS A 392 16.58 -31.92 1.39
N LEU A 393 15.59 -31.82 0.49
CA LEU A 393 14.24 -32.31 0.76
C LEU A 393 14.24 -33.81 1.07
N LEU A 394 14.90 -34.62 0.24
CA LEU A 394 14.99 -36.07 0.40
C LEU A 394 15.56 -36.46 1.76
N MET A 395 16.68 -35.86 2.18
CA MET A 395 17.31 -36.19 3.47
C MET A 395 16.47 -35.76 4.67
N ASN A 396 15.83 -34.59 4.60
CA ASN A 396 14.91 -34.14 5.66
C ASN A 396 13.70 -35.07 5.79
N MET A 397 13.10 -35.43 4.66
CA MET A 397 11.95 -36.33 4.66
C MET A 397 12.34 -37.75 5.07
N ALA A 398 13.50 -38.24 4.66
CA ALA A 398 14.03 -39.52 5.15
C ALA A 398 14.16 -39.53 6.68
N GLY A 399 14.73 -38.47 7.27
CA GLY A 399 14.77 -38.31 8.73
C GLY A 399 13.38 -38.28 9.37
N LEU A 400 12.44 -37.56 8.76
CA LEU A 400 11.05 -37.52 9.19
C LEU A 400 10.39 -38.90 9.19
N PHE A 401 10.56 -39.71 8.15
CA PHE A 401 9.93 -41.03 8.08
C PHE A 401 10.62 -42.09 8.93
N ILE A 402 11.91 -41.92 9.24
CA ILE A 402 12.64 -42.82 10.15
C ILE A 402 12.22 -42.59 11.60
N PHE A 403 12.21 -41.34 12.07
CA PHE A 403 11.98 -41.02 13.49
C PHE A 403 10.57 -40.52 13.78
N GLY A 404 9.90 -39.91 12.79
CA GLY A 404 8.63 -39.23 12.98
C GLY A 404 7.50 -40.15 13.40
N PRO A 405 7.21 -41.25 12.68
CA PRO A 405 6.16 -42.17 13.09
C PRO A 405 6.41 -42.76 14.48
N ALA A 406 7.65 -43.14 14.79
CA ALA A 406 8.02 -43.71 16.07
C ALA A 406 7.77 -42.71 17.22
N LEU A 407 8.32 -41.49 17.12
CA LEU A 407 8.09 -40.45 18.12
C LEU A 407 6.60 -40.12 18.27
N HIS A 408 5.86 -40.03 17.15
CA HIS A 408 4.45 -39.73 17.19
C HIS A 408 3.64 -40.79 17.96
N GLU A 409 4.00 -42.07 17.87
CA GLU A 409 3.35 -43.14 18.67
C GLU A 409 3.70 -43.08 20.17
N ASP A 410 4.76 -42.36 20.54
CA ASP A 410 5.14 -42.16 21.94
C ASP A 410 4.48 -40.93 22.57
N VAL A 411 4.41 -39.82 21.83
CA VAL A 411 3.93 -38.53 22.37
C VAL A 411 2.54 -38.12 21.88
N GLY A 412 2.03 -38.77 20.84
CA GLY A 412 0.77 -38.41 20.18
C GLY A 412 0.87 -37.20 19.23
N ARG A 413 -0.21 -36.94 18.50
CA ARG A 413 -0.22 -35.99 17.37
C ARG A 413 0.07 -34.54 17.76
N ALA A 414 -0.57 -34.04 18.81
CA ALA A 414 -0.45 -32.64 19.21
C ALA A 414 0.98 -32.33 19.66
N ASN A 415 1.54 -33.16 20.55
CA ASN A 415 2.92 -33.02 21.03
C ASN A 415 3.92 -33.20 19.91
N PHE A 416 3.70 -34.15 19.00
CA PHE A 416 4.56 -34.33 17.84
C PHE A 416 4.64 -33.08 16.96
N ILE A 417 3.48 -32.49 16.62
CA ILE A 417 3.41 -31.25 15.83
C ILE A 417 4.06 -30.09 16.59
N ALA A 418 3.83 -29.99 17.91
CA ALA A 418 4.43 -28.97 18.75
C ALA A 418 5.96 -29.08 18.79
N ILE A 419 6.52 -30.29 18.96
CA ILE A 419 7.96 -30.54 18.92
C ILE A 419 8.53 -30.15 17.55
N TYR A 420 7.92 -30.62 16.45
CA TYR A 420 8.36 -30.31 15.09
C TYR A 420 8.40 -28.79 14.82
N LEU A 421 7.31 -28.08 15.12
CA LEU A 421 7.20 -26.65 14.86
C LEU A 421 8.06 -25.83 15.82
N ALA A 422 8.07 -26.14 17.12
CA ALA A 422 8.86 -25.42 18.10
C ALA A 422 10.37 -25.52 17.82
N SER A 423 10.87 -26.71 17.48
CA SER A 423 12.28 -26.90 17.12
C SER A 423 12.67 -26.10 15.87
N GLY A 424 11.79 -25.99 14.88
CA GLY A 424 12.00 -25.18 13.68
C GLY A 424 11.97 -23.67 13.95
N LEU A 425 10.95 -23.21 14.68
CA LEU A 425 10.76 -21.79 15.04
C LEU A 425 11.89 -21.27 15.93
N LEU A 426 12.21 -21.98 17.01
CA LEU A 426 13.29 -21.61 17.92
C LEU A 426 14.65 -21.73 17.23
N GLY A 427 14.88 -22.76 16.41
CA GLY A 427 16.09 -22.91 15.61
C GLY A 427 16.29 -21.74 14.65
N SER A 428 15.24 -21.34 13.94
CA SER A 428 15.27 -20.17 13.04
C SER A 428 15.57 -18.88 13.78
N LEU A 429 14.96 -18.67 14.96
CA LEU A 429 15.17 -17.49 15.78
C LEU A 429 16.60 -17.39 16.33
N VAL A 430 17.14 -18.49 16.84
CA VAL A 430 18.52 -18.52 17.37
C VAL A 430 19.52 -18.35 16.24
N SER A 431 19.29 -18.98 15.08
CA SER A 431 20.10 -18.77 13.89
C SER A 431 20.10 -17.29 13.47
N LEU A 432 18.92 -16.68 13.29
CA LEU A 432 18.76 -15.27 12.97
C LEU A 432 19.52 -14.39 13.97
N SER A 433 19.29 -14.63 15.27
CA SER A 433 19.95 -13.88 16.34
C SER A 433 21.47 -14.02 16.28
N SER A 434 21.97 -15.22 16.00
CA SER A 434 23.41 -15.48 15.89
C SER A 434 24.04 -14.74 14.70
N TYR A 435 23.37 -14.69 13.56
CA TYR A 435 23.85 -13.97 12.38
C TYR A 435 23.82 -12.46 12.58
N VAL A 436 22.72 -11.92 13.14
CA VAL A 436 22.59 -10.48 13.44
C VAL A 436 23.64 -10.04 14.45
N LEU A 437 23.82 -10.78 15.54
CA LEU A 437 24.80 -10.43 16.59
C LEU A 437 26.25 -10.54 16.13
N ARG A 438 26.54 -11.39 15.12
CA ARG A 438 27.88 -11.50 14.49
C ARG A 438 28.09 -10.53 13.33
N GLY A 439 27.09 -9.72 12.97
CA GLY A 439 27.16 -8.80 11.83
C GLY A 439 27.13 -9.49 10.45
N ILE A 440 26.74 -10.76 10.38
CA ILE A 440 26.67 -11.52 9.12
C ILE A 440 25.28 -11.33 8.52
N LEU A 441 25.11 -10.28 7.71
CA LEU A 441 23.80 -9.90 7.17
C LEU A 441 23.50 -10.50 5.79
N VAL A 442 24.53 -10.89 5.04
CA VAL A 442 24.42 -11.55 3.72
C VAL A 442 24.41 -13.07 3.91
N SER A 443 23.35 -13.56 4.55
CA SER A 443 23.11 -14.98 4.69
C SER A 443 21.63 -15.27 4.45
N SER A 444 21.33 -16.44 3.88
CA SER A 444 19.97 -16.92 3.70
C SER A 444 19.86 -18.29 4.34
N SER A 445 18.97 -18.45 5.31
CA SER A 445 18.67 -19.75 5.94
C SER A 445 17.26 -20.21 5.57
N LEU A 446 17.13 -21.51 5.30
CA LEU A 446 15.87 -22.20 5.02
C LEU A 446 16.06 -23.70 5.20
N GLY A 447 15.02 -24.37 5.70
CA GLY A 447 15.00 -25.83 5.79
C GLY A 447 14.29 -26.36 7.02
N ALA A 448 13.63 -27.50 6.86
CA ALA A 448 13.03 -28.27 7.94
C ALA A 448 14.07 -28.89 8.90
N SER A 449 15.37 -28.74 8.65
CA SER A 449 16.42 -29.52 9.32
C SER A 449 16.45 -29.30 10.83
N GLY A 450 16.22 -28.08 11.32
CA GLY A 450 16.07 -27.81 12.75
C GLY A 450 14.93 -28.63 13.39
N SER A 451 13.79 -28.73 12.70
CA SER A 451 12.65 -29.55 13.12
C SER A 451 12.93 -31.04 13.08
N ILE A 452 13.64 -31.52 12.05
CA ILE A 452 14.01 -32.95 11.93
C ILE A 452 15.03 -33.34 13.00
N TRP A 453 16.01 -32.50 13.27
CA TRP A 453 16.94 -32.67 14.37
C TRP A 453 16.23 -32.65 15.72
N GLY A 454 15.20 -31.81 15.88
CA GLY A 454 14.33 -31.80 17.05
C GLY A 454 13.58 -33.11 17.27
N ILE A 455 12.90 -33.64 16.24
CA ILE A 455 12.23 -34.95 16.29
C ILE A 455 13.24 -36.04 16.63
N THR A 456 14.39 -36.05 15.95
CA THR A 456 15.43 -37.07 16.14
C THR A 456 15.95 -37.04 17.58
N ALA A 457 16.24 -35.86 18.11
CA ALA A 457 16.74 -35.70 19.46
C ALA A 457 15.68 -36.03 20.52
N ALA A 458 14.43 -35.65 20.29
CA ALA A 458 13.30 -36.01 21.14
C ALA A 458 13.15 -37.53 21.28
N TYR A 459 13.14 -38.25 20.15
CA TYR A 459 13.07 -39.70 20.14
C TYR A 459 14.28 -40.36 20.83
N MET A 460 15.50 -39.91 20.51
CA MET A 460 16.72 -40.44 21.15
C MET A 460 16.79 -40.14 22.65
N TRP A 461 16.13 -39.07 23.11
CA TRP A 461 16.03 -38.75 24.53
C TRP A 461 15.05 -39.66 25.26
N LEU A 462 13.83 -39.85 24.74
CA LEU A 462 12.82 -40.74 25.33
C LEU A 462 13.34 -42.18 25.41
N HIS A 463 14.12 -42.59 24.41
CA HIS A 463 14.72 -43.92 24.32
C HIS A 463 16.22 -43.94 24.65
N ARG A 464 16.70 -43.01 25.48
CA ARG A 464 18.13 -42.86 25.79
C ARG A 464 18.79 -44.12 26.34
N ASP A 465 18.02 -44.95 27.06
CA ASP A 465 18.50 -46.17 27.70
C ASP A 465 18.31 -47.42 26.83
N ASP A 466 17.56 -47.30 25.73
CA ASP A 466 17.28 -48.41 24.81
C ASP A 466 18.44 -48.63 23.85
N ASN A 467 18.61 -49.89 23.43
CA ASN A 467 19.66 -50.29 22.52
C ASN A 467 19.18 -50.23 21.07
N PHE A 468 19.81 -49.35 20.29
CA PHE A 468 19.56 -49.19 18.86
C PHE A 468 20.64 -49.83 18.01
N SER A 469 20.24 -50.32 16.83
CA SER A 469 21.14 -50.74 15.76
C SER A 469 20.86 -49.92 14.50
N LEU A 470 21.89 -49.62 13.71
CA LEU A 470 21.71 -48.89 12.46
C LEU A 470 21.04 -49.79 11.41
N ILE A 471 20.08 -49.22 10.68
CA ILE A 471 19.27 -49.94 9.67
C ILE A 471 20.11 -50.61 8.59
N PHE A 472 21.26 -50.03 8.22
CA PHE A 472 22.11 -50.51 7.13
C PHE A 472 23.07 -51.62 7.54
N ILE A 473 23.12 -51.99 8.83
CA ILE A 473 23.97 -53.08 9.30
C ILE A 473 23.27 -54.42 8.99
N PRO A 474 23.95 -55.36 8.28
CA PRO A 474 23.43 -56.69 8.02
C PRO A 474 22.97 -57.39 9.31
N SER A 475 21.91 -58.21 9.23
CA SER A 475 21.26 -58.86 10.38
C SER A 475 22.24 -59.57 11.30
N GLU A 476 23.30 -60.12 10.74
CA GLU A 476 24.30 -60.95 11.41
C GLU A 476 25.17 -60.14 12.38
N TYR A 477 25.30 -58.83 12.16
CA TYR A 477 26.13 -57.93 12.96
C TYR A 477 25.31 -56.99 13.87
N LYS A 478 23.97 -57.04 13.80
CA LYS A 478 23.11 -56.12 14.56
C LYS A 478 23.27 -56.21 16.08
N GLU A 479 23.62 -57.38 16.61
CA GLU A 479 23.85 -57.56 18.05
C GLU A 479 25.17 -56.96 18.53
N GLN A 480 26.20 -56.93 17.66
CA GLN A 480 27.53 -56.42 17.98
C GLN A 480 27.59 -54.89 17.93
N PHE A 481 26.77 -54.27 17.08
CA PHE A 481 26.71 -52.81 16.90
C PHE A 481 25.47 -52.18 17.55
N ARG A 482 25.06 -52.69 18.71
CA ARG A 482 24.04 -52.04 19.55
C ARG A 482 24.65 -50.93 20.37
N ALA A 483 24.09 -49.73 20.29
CA ALA A 483 24.47 -48.61 21.14
C ALA A 483 23.23 -47.98 21.78
N LYS A 484 23.41 -47.38 22.96
CA LYS A 484 22.35 -46.68 23.67
C LYS A 484 21.88 -45.45 22.90
N GLY A 485 20.60 -45.08 22.99
CA GLY A 485 20.04 -43.90 22.34
C GLY A 485 20.81 -42.61 22.61
N TRP A 486 21.29 -42.40 23.84
CA TRP A 486 22.09 -41.21 24.18
C TRP A 486 23.44 -41.16 23.44
N LEU A 487 24.06 -42.31 23.11
CA LEU A 487 25.30 -42.37 22.33
C LEU A 487 25.04 -41.92 20.89
N PHE A 488 23.90 -42.31 20.31
CA PHE A 488 23.49 -41.83 18.99
C PHE A 488 23.25 -40.32 19.00
N LEU A 489 22.55 -39.80 20.02
CA LEU A 489 22.35 -38.35 20.17
C LEU A 489 23.69 -37.59 20.27
N ALA A 490 24.60 -38.06 21.12
CA ALA A 490 25.94 -37.46 21.24
C ALA A 490 26.71 -37.54 19.90
N GLY A 491 26.66 -38.69 19.21
CA GLY A 491 27.26 -38.88 17.90
C GLY A 491 26.70 -37.91 16.85
N PHE A 492 25.39 -37.69 16.83
CA PHE A 492 24.74 -36.73 15.93
C PHE A 492 25.20 -35.31 16.17
N VAL A 493 25.29 -34.86 17.43
CA VAL A 493 25.80 -33.53 17.78
C VAL A 493 27.25 -33.36 17.29
N ILE A 494 28.11 -34.36 17.49
CA ILE A 494 29.51 -34.33 17.07
C ILE A 494 29.64 -34.30 15.55
N ILE A 495 28.88 -35.15 14.84
CA ILE A 495 28.89 -35.20 13.37
C ILE A 495 28.41 -33.87 12.81
N ASP A 496 27.32 -33.31 13.33
CA ASP A 496 26.79 -32.02 12.87
C ASP A 496 27.79 -30.88 13.11
N ALA A 497 28.46 -30.86 14.26
CA ALA A 497 29.53 -29.92 14.56
C ALA A 497 30.67 -30.01 13.55
N PHE A 498 31.15 -31.23 13.31
CA PHE A 498 32.28 -31.51 12.41
C PHE A 498 31.95 -31.16 10.95
N VAL A 499 30.74 -31.51 10.51
CA VAL A 499 30.23 -31.17 9.18
C VAL A 499 30.07 -29.65 9.04
N GLY A 500 29.56 -28.98 10.07
CA GLY A 500 29.41 -27.52 10.10
C GLY A 500 30.74 -26.76 10.00
N VAL A 501 31.80 -27.26 10.64
CA VAL A 501 33.16 -26.69 10.51
C VAL A 501 33.68 -26.81 9.07
N ARG A 502 33.39 -27.92 8.39
CA ARG A 502 33.84 -28.17 7.00
C ARG A 502 32.99 -27.47 5.94
N LYS A 503 31.70 -27.30 6.21
CA LYS A 503 30.73 -26.70 5.30
C LYS A 503 30.01 -25.55 6.00
N LYS A 504 30.55 -24.34 5.85
CA LYS A 504 30.00 -23.09 6.41
C LYS A 504 28.58 -22.75 5.94
N THR A 505 28.05 -23.45 4.94
CA THR A 505 26.67 -23.31 4.46
C THR A 505 25.63 -23.99 5.34
N ILE A 506 26.05 -24.74 6.37
CA ILE A 506 25.16 -25.47 7.27
C ILE A 506 24.92 -24.64 8.53
N ASP A 507 23.64 -24.49 8.86
CA ASP A 507 23.17 -23.71 10.00
C ASP A 507 23.22 -24.55 11.29
N VAL A 508 24.43 -24.69 11.83
CA VAL A 508 24.68 -25.44 13.07
C VAL A 508 23.89 -24.86 14.24
N ALA A 509 23.70 -23.54 14.28
CA ALA A 509 22.95 -22.88 15.35
C ALA A 509 21.48 -23.32 15.36
N ALA A 510 20.84 -23.37 14.18
CA ALA A 510 19.49 -23.90 14.05
C ALA A 510 19.40 -25.37 14.42
N HIS A 511 20.36 -26.20 14.00
CA HIS A 511 20.36 -27.64 14.28
C HIS A 511 20.48 -27.94 15.78
N TRP A 512 21.45 -27.32 16.46
CA TRP A 512 21.69 -27.52 17.89
C TRP A 512 20.52 -27.03 18.73
N THR A 513 19.94 -25.88 18.35
CA THR A 513 18.74 -25.38 19.01
C THR A 513 17.58 -26.33 18.81
N GLY A 514 17.38 -26.84 17.59
CA GLY A 514 16.36 -27.83 17.28
C GLY A 514 16.50 -29.09 18.14
N MET A 515 17.70 -29.67 18.24
CA MET A 515 18.01 -30.81 19.10
C MET A 515 17.73 -30.51 20.58
N MET A 516 18.19 -29.35 21.06
CA MET A 516 17.98 -28.92 22.44
C MET A 516 16.50 -28.75 22.77
N THR A 517 15.72 -28.13 21.88
CA THR A 517 14.26 -28.04 22.01
C THR A 517 13.61 -29.41 22.08
N GLY A 518 14.02 -30.36 21.23
CA GLY A 518 13.51 -31.73 21.26
C GLY A 518 13.80 -32.45 22.58
N VAL A 519 15.02 -32.31 23.10
CA VAL A 519 15.41 -32.85 24.40
C VAL A 519 14.60 -32.23 25.54
N ILE A 520 14.49 -30.90 25.58
CA ILE A 520 13.78 -30.18 26.66
C ILE A 520 12.30 -30.55 26.66
N THR A 521 11.64 -30.50 25.50
CA THR A 521 10.21 -30.84 25.37
C THR A 521 9.94 -32.29 25.77
N SER A 522 10.82 -33.22 25.39
CA SER A 522 10.71 -34.63 25.77
C SER A 522 10.98 -34.86 27.27
N ALA A 523 11.92 -34.13 27.86
CA ALA A 523 12.17 -34.18 29.30
C ALA A 523 10.97 -33.65 30.10
N LEU A 524 10.33 -32.57 29.63
CA LEU A 524 9.10 -32.04 30.23
C LEU A 524 7.94 -33.04 30.09
N TRP A 525 7.84 -33.72 28.95
CA TRP A 525 6.87 -34.79 28.74
C TRP A 525 7.06 -35.96 29.73
N GLU A 526 8.29 -36.41 29.95
CA GLU A 526 8.61 -37.43 30.96
C GLU A 526 8.31 -36.96 32.39
N ALA A 527 8.62 -35.70 32.71
CA ALA A 527 8.40 -35.13 34.04
C ALA A 527 6.91 -35.09 34.42
N ASN A 528 6.03 -35.01 33.42
CA ASN A 528 4.58 -35.10 33.60
C ASN A 528 4.06 -36.54 33.77
N GLY A 529 4.95 -37.54 33.89
CA GLY A 529 4.60 -38.94 34.15
C GLY A 529 4.34 -39.79 32.90
N ASN A 530 4.52 -39.24 31.70
CA ASN A 530 4.16 -39.90 30.43
C ASN A 530 5.31 -40.71 29.81
N ARG A 531 6.12 -41.39 30.62
CA ARG A 531 7.27 -42.15 30.11
C ARG A 531 6.80 -43.35 29.27
N PRO A 532 7.25 -43.52 28.02
CA PRO A 532 6.90 -44.68 27.21
C PRO A 532 7.46 -45.98 27.85
N ASP A 533 6.65 -47.04 27.94
CA ASP A 533 7.12 -48.35 28.43
C ASP A 533 7.91 -49.07 27.31
N SER A 534 9.22 -49.20 27.47
CA SER A 534 10.13 -49.76 26.47
C SER A 534 10.00 -51.29 26.29
N ARG A 535 9.20 -51.99 27.11
CA ARG A 535 9.15 -53.46 27.14
C ARG A 535 8.26 -54.10 26.07
N ASN A 536 7.41 -53.34 25.37
CA ASN A 536 6.30 -53.90 24.59
C ASN A 536 6.19 -53.47 23.12
N ARG A 537 7.27 -53.01 22.44
CA ARG A 537 7.16 -52.56 21.04
C ARG A 537 8.25 -53.10 20.09
N PRO A 538 7.89 -53.49 18.85
CA PRO A 538 8.85 -53.79 17.78
C PRO A 538 9.51 -52.48 17.31
N ALA A 539 10.78 -52.57 16.92
CA ALA A 539 11.57 -51.40 16.48
C ALA A 539 10.88 -50.67 15.31
N GLY A 540 10.89 -49.33 15.29
CA GLY A 540 10.12 -48.50 14.34
C GLY A 540 10.28 -48.83 12.85
N ALA A 541 11.37 -49.48 12.43
CA ALA A 541 11.54 -49.98 11.06
C ALA A 541 10.68 -51.24 10.77
N GLU A 542 10.49 -52.12 11.75
CA GLU A 542 9.58 -53.26 11.65
C GLU A 542 8.12 -52.82 11.68
N ALA A 543 7.77 -51.80 12.46
CA ALA A 543 6.42 -51.23 12.43
C ALA A 543 6.07 -50.66 11.04
N LEU A 544 7.00 -49.93 10.40
CA LEU A 544 6.82 -49.40 9.05
C LEU A 544 6.73 -50.51 7.99
N LEU A 545 7.51 -51.58 8.14
CA LEU A 545 7.44 -52.76 7.26
C LEU A 545 6.18 -53.60 7.48
N ASN A 546 5.69 -53.70 8.71
CA ASN A 546 4.47 -54.43 9.05
C ASN A 546 3.21 -53.67 8.59
N ASP A 547 3.20 -52.34 8.70
CA ASP A 547 2.11 -51.47 8.21
C ASP A 547 2.04 -51.49 6.66
N ILE A 548 3.20 -51.47 5.97
CA ILE A 548 3.26 -51.65 4.50
C ILE A 548 2.84 -53.07 4.08
N ARG A 549 3.10 -54.08 4.89
CA ARG A 549 2.71 -55.48 4.62
C ARG A 549 1.25 -55.79 4.99
N GLY A 550 0.51 -54.84 5.57
CA GLY A 550 -0.88 -55.03 5.95
C GLY A 550 -1.09 -56.17 6.96
N GLN A 551 -0.04 -56.57 7.69
CA GLN A 551 -0.16 -57.60 8.72
C GLN A 551 -0.51 -56.93 10.04
N LYS A 552 -1.80 -57.00 10.37
CA LYS A 552 -2.36 -56.64 11.68
C LYS A 552 -1.90 -57.60 12.77
#